data_AF-A0A3R9TKD1-F1
#
_entry.id   AF-A0A3R9TKD1-F1
#
_cell.length_a   1.000
_cell.length_b   1.000
_cell.length_c   1.000
_cell.angle_alpha   90.00
_cell.angle_beta   90.00
_cell.angle_gamma   90.00
#
_symmetry.space_group_name_H-M   'P 1'
#
loop_
_entity.id
_entity.type
_entity.pdbx_description
1 polymer ?
#
loop_
_entity_poly.entity_id
_entity_poly.type
_entity_poly.pdbx_seq_one_letter_code
_entity_poly.pdbx_strand_id
1 'polypeptide(L)'
;MRQLINDLSVPVGLANLGNKLYHNAQYLTAVVEVDEKAMARWLPSGMALVQPARADLFCAYFPENVYTGAYHEAGLFVHIKVGNKTGIFCPWMILDDDRAMIIGRELLGYPKKMG
;
A
#
# COMPACT_ATOMS: atom_id res chain seq x y z
N MET A 1 6.31 -18.41 28.42
CA MET A 1 5.74 -19.43 27.51
C MET A 1 4.43 -18.97 26.87
N ARG A 2 3.42 -18.49 27.63
CA ARG A 2 2.16 -17.93 27.08
C ARG A 2 2.35 -16.73 26.13
N GLN A 3 3.23 -15.78 26.47
CA GLN A 3 3.57 -14.64 25.61
C GLN A 3 4.20 -15.10 24.28
N LEU A 4 5.22 -15.96 24.33
CA LEU A 4 5.86 -16.52 23.13
C LEU A 4 4.86 -17.22 22.19
N ILE A 5 3.86 -17.93 22.73
CA ILE A 5 2.82 -18.59 21.94
C ILE A 5 1.89 -17.56 21.27
N ASN A 6 1.52 -16.49 21.98
CA ASN A 6 0.76 -15.38 21.40
C ASN A 6 1.57 -14.61 20.35
N ASP A 7 2.86 -14.39 20.60
CA ASP A 7 3.76 -13.70 19.69
C ASP A 7 4.03 -14.51 18.42
N LEU A 8 3.98 -15.85 18.50
CA LEU A 8 4.08 -16.77 17.35
C LEU A 8 2.76 -16.92 16.58
N SER A 9 1.61 -16.58 17.18
CA SER A 9 0.31 -16.67 16.49
C SER A 9 0.20 -15.69 15.31
N VAL A 10 0.83 -14.52 15.41
CA VAL A 10 0.87 -13.50 14.36
C VAL A 10 1.72 -13.96 13.15
N PRO A 11 2.98 -14.39 13.30
CA PRO A 11 3.77 -14.99 12.23
C PRO A 11 3.12 -16.23 11.60
N VAL A 12 2.46 -17.08 12.40
CA VAL A 12 1.79 -18.29 11.90
C VAL A 12 0.53 -17.92 11.10
N GLY A 13 -0.23 -16.91 11.52
CA GLY A 13 -1.31 -16.32 10.74
C GLY A 13 -0.81 -15.71 9.42
N LEU A 14 0.34 -15.01 9.46
CA LEU A 14 1.05 -14.49 8.29
C LEU A 14 1.66 -15.58 7.38
N ALA A 15 1.87 -16.79 7.88
CA ALA A 15 2.33 -17.92 7.06
C ALA A 15 1.16 -18.64 6.37
N ASN A 16 -0.05 -18.56 6.94
CA ASN A 16 -1.27 -19.19 6.44
C ASN A 16 -2.06 -18.35 5.41
N LEU A 17 -1.41 -17.34 4.79
CA LEU A 17 -1.98 -16.43 3.78
C LEU A 17 -2.47 -17.08 2.47
N GLY A 18 -2.49 -18.41 2.41
CA GLY A 18 -2.85 -19.21 1.23
C GLY A 18 -4.29 -19.08 0.76
N ASN A 19 -5.19 -18.43 1.51
CA ASN A 19 -6.56 -18.16 1.08
C ASN A 19 -6.91 -16.67 1.26
N LYS A 20 -7.26 -16.03 0.13
CA LYS A 20 -7.78 -14.65 -0.05
C LYS A 20 -7.52 -13.68 1.11
N LEU A 21 -6.38 -12.97 1.04
CA LEU A 21 -6.00 -11.90 1.96
C LEU A 21 -7.08 -10.83 2.17
N TYR A 22 -7.80 -10.52 1.10
CA TYR A 22 -8.89 -9.58 1.04
C TYR A 22 -10.06 -10.21 0.28
N HIS A 23 -11.27 -10.02 0.77
CA HIS A 23 -12.50 -10.43 0.11
C HIS A 23 -13.40 -9.21 -0.09
N ASN A 24 -14.06 -9.15 -1.25
CA ASN A 24 -14.92 -8.02 -1.64
C ASN A 24 -14.22 -6.64 -1.51
N ALA A 25 -12.94 -6.55 -1.87
CA ALA A 25 -12.22 -5.27 -1.88
C ALA A 25 -12.80 -4.35 -2.97
N GLN A 26 -13.18 -3.15 -2.56
CA GLN A 26 -13.86 -2.18 -3.42
C GLN A 26 -12.91 -1.02 -3.70
N TYR A 27 -12.68 -0.71 -4.97
CA TYR A 27 -11.77 0.35 -5.39
C TYR A 27 -12.52 1.40 -6.21
N LEU A 28 -12.29 2.66 -5.88
CA LEU A 28 -12.56 3.80 -6.72
C LEU A 28 -11.22 4.42 -7.10
N THR A 29 -10.92 4.53 -8.40
CA THR A 29 -9.65 5.06 -8.88
C THR A 29 -9.85 6.11 -9.96
N ALA A 30 -8.96 7.10 -9.99
CA ALA A 30 -8.84 8.09 -11.03
C ALA A 30 -7.39 8.18 -11.50
N VAL A 31 -7.19 8.11 -12.81
CA VAL A 31 -5.88 8.40 -13.42
C VAL A 31 -5.75 9.91 -13.51
N VAL A 32 -4.70 10.46 -12.90
CA VAL A 32 -4.42 11.90 -12.87
C VAL A 32 -3.08 12.21 -13.52
N GLU A 33 -2.99 13.37 -14.16
CA GLU A 33 -1.72 13.92 -14.63
C GLU A 33 -0.85 14.34 -13.44
N VAL A 34 0.47 14.20 -13.59
CA VAL A 34 1.43 14.52 -12.53
C VAL A 34 2.42 15.57 -13.04
N ASP A 35 2.59 16.65 -12.26
CA ASP A 35 3.68 17.59 -12.49
C ASP A 35 5.03 16.91 -12.23
N GLU A 36 5.82 16.74 -13.29
CA GLU A 36 7.09 16.03 -13.25
C GLU A 36 8.11 16.67 -12.30
N LYS A 37 8.20 18.00 -12.31
CA LYS A 37 9.20 18.74 -11.52
C LYS A 37 8.85 18.67 -10.03
N ALA A 38 7.57 18.72 -9.70
CA ALA A 38 7.09 18.57 -8.34
C ALA A 38 7.28 17.14 -7.83
N MET A 39 6.98 16.14 -8.67
CA MET A 39 7.05 14.73 -8.29
C MET A 39 8.49 14.21 -8.19
N ALA A 40 9.41 14.69 -9.03
CA ALA A 40 10.81 14.23 -9.04
C ALA A 40 11.49 14.34 -7.67
N ARG A 41 11.10 15.31 -6.83
CA ARG A 41 11.63 15.49 -5.46
C ARG A 41 11.25 14.37 -4.50
N TRP A 42 10.20 13.62 -4.80
CA TRP A 42 9.70 12.52 -3.97
C TRP A 42 10.21 11.15 -4.43
N LEU A 43 10.79 11.07 -5.63
CA LEU A 43 11.26 9.81 -6.18
C LEU A 43 12.58 9.38 -5.52
N PRO A 44 12.67 8.13 -5.05
CA PRO A 44 13.94 7.53 -4.66
C PRO A 44 14.96 7.52 -5.81
N SER A 45 16.24 7.54 -5.44
CA SER A 45 17.34 7.44 -6.41
C SER A 45 17.21 6.22 -7.32
N GLY A 46 17.46 6.42 -8.62
CA GLY A 46 17.38 5.35 -9.63
C GLY A 46 15.97 5.10 -10.19
N MET A 47 14.96 5.82 -9.70
CA MET A 47 13.62 5.83 -10.29
C MET A 47 13.43 7.04 -11.19
N ALA A 48 12.68 6.86 -12.27
CA ALA A 48 12.24 7.96 -13.14
C ALA A 48 10.75 7.82 -13.43
N LEU A 49 10.08 8.91 -13.79
CA LEU A 49 8.68 8.86 -14.20
C LEU A 49 8.53 8.14 -15.55
N VAL A 50 7.43 7.41 -15.70
CA VAL A 50 6.94 6.98 -17.02
C VAL A 50 6.40 8.20 -17.75
N GLN A 51 6.49 8.18 -19.08
CA GLN A 51 5.93 9.21 -19.94
C GLN A 51 4.69 8.69 -20.70
N PRO A 52 3.57 9.41 -20.73
CA PRO A 52 3.33 10.67 -20.00
C PRO A 52 3.23 10.48 -18.48
N ALA A 53 3.68 11.47 -17.72
CA ALA A 53 3.68 11.43 -16.25
C ALA A 53 2.26 11.37 -15.69
N ARG A 54 1.95 10.29 -14.97
CA ARG A 54 0.63 10.02 -14.42
C ARG A 54 0.70 9.24 -13.11
N ALA A 55 -0.41 9.26 -12.39
CA ALA A 55 -0.61 8.45 -11.19
C ALA A 55 -2.05 7.94 -11.11
N ASP A 56 -2.25 6.84 -10.39
CA ASP A 56 -3.56 6.37 -9.96
C ASP A 56 -3.82 6.91 -8.55
N LEU A 57 -4.77 7.83 -8.42
CA LEU A 57 -5.33 8.22 -7.12
C LEU A 57 -6.46 7.25 -6.80
N PHE A 58 -6.36 6.54 -5.69
CA PHE A 58 -7.35 5.55 -5.31
C PHE A 58 -7.93 5.82 -3.93
N CYS A 59 -9.18 5.41 -3.78
CA CYS A 59 -9.84 5.16 -2.50
C CYS A 59 -10.33 3.71 -2.52
N ALA A 60 -10.17 3.01 -1.42
CA ALA A 60 -10.56 1.62 -1.27
C ALA A 60 -11.31 1.40 0.03
N TYR A 61 -12.23 0.45 -0.01
CA TYR A 61 -12.89 -0.11 1.16
C TYR A 61 -12.62 -1.62 1.19
N PHE A 62 -12.10 -2.08 2.33
CA PHE A 62 -11.75 -3.48 2.57
C PHE A 62 -12.68 -4.06 3.64
N PRO A 63 -13.88 -4.55 3.27
CA PRO A 63 -14.86 -5.04 4.24
C PRO A 63 -14.41 -6.32 4.95
N GLU A 64 -13.65 -7.16 4.25
CA GLU A 64 -13.24 -8.48 4.74
C GLU A 64 -11.75 -8.70 4.44
N ASN A 65 -10.96 -8.89 5.50
CA ASN A 65 -9.53 -9.18 5.39
C ASN A 65 -9.07 -10.06 6.57
N VAL A 66 -7.88 -10.67 6.42
CA VAL A 66 -7.35 -11.62 7.41
C VAL A 66 -6.57 -10.97 8.56
N TYR A 67 -6.36 -9.66 8.52
CA TYR A 67 -5.43 -8.96 9.42
C TYR A 67 -6.14 -8.11 10.47
N THR A 68 -7.26 -7.51 10.12
CA THR A 68 -8.01 -6.55 10.95
C THR A 68 -9.49 -6.49 10.57
N GLY A 69 -10.23 -5.56 11.19
CA GLY A 69 -11.61 -5.25 10.83
C GLY A 69 -11.74 -4.57 9.46
N ALA A 70 -12.97 -4.18 9.12
CA ALA A 70 -13.22 -3.41 7.91
C ALA A 70 -12.56 -2.02 8.01
N TYR A 71 -11.90 -1.57 6.94
CA TYR A 71 -11.18 -0.30 6.93
C TYR A 71 -11.21 0.36 5.55
N HIS A 72 -10.96 1.67 5.53
CA HIS A 72 -10.83 2.48 4.33
C HIS A 72 -9.38 2.88 4.12
N GLU A 73 -9.00 3.03 2.86
CA GLU A 73 -7.65 3.45 2.49
C GLU A 73 -7.71 4.38 1.29
N ALA A 74 -6.86 5.40 1.28
CA ALA A 74 -6.65 6.23 0.11
C ALA A 74 -5.16 6.44 -0.12
N GLY A 75 -4.76 6.58 -1.37
CA GLY A 75 -3.36 6.78 -1.69
C GLY A 75 -3.11 7.10 -3.14
N LEU A 76 -1.83 7.34 -3.44
CA LEU A 76 -1.37 7.67 -4.78
C LEU A 76 -0.37 6.63 -5.25
N PHE A 77 -0.55 6.14 -6.48
CA PHE A 77 0.40 5.26 -7.15
C PHE A 77 0.96 5.94 -8.39
N VAL A 78 2.19 6.44 -8.28
CA VAL A 78 2.91 7.15 -9.35
C VAL A 78 3.56 6.15 -10.29
N HIS A 79 3.33 6.29 -11.59
CA HIS A 79 3.90 5.37 -12.58
C HIS A 79 5.37 5.70 -12.81
N ILE A 80 6.24 4.73 -12.51
CA ILE A 80 7.69 4.90 -12.57
C ILE A 80 8.35 3.82 -13.44
N LYS A 81 9.60 4.09 -13.81
CA LYS A 81 10.52 3.13 -14.40
C LYS A 81 11.76 2.99 -13.53
N VAL A 82 12.26 1.75 -13.42
CA VAL A 82 13.54 1.40 -12.81
C VAL A 82 14.30 0.53 -13.81
N GLY A 83 15.36 1.08 -14.39
CA GLY A 83 16.01 0.48 -15.55
C GLY A 83 15.00 0.29 -16.70
N ASN A 84 14.84 -0.96 -17.15
CA ASN A 84 13.93 -1.32 -18.25
C ASN A 84 12.55 -1.81 -17.78
N LYS A 85 12.23 -1.70 -16.48
CA LYS A 85 10.96 -2.17 -15.92
C LYS A 85 10.07 -1.01 -15.51
N THR A 86 8.80 -1.09 -15.85
CA THR A 86 7.75 -0.19 -15.35
C THR A 86 7.16 -0.74 -14.06
N GLY A 87 6.79 0.15 -13.15
CA GLY A 87 6.12 -0.18 -11.91
C GLY A 87 5.38 1.01 -11.34
N ILE A 88 4.94 0.86 -10.09
CA ILE A 88 4.29 1.92 -9.32
C ILE A 88 5.14 2.26 -8.09
N PHE A 89 5.23 3.55 -7.80
CA PHE A 89 5.78 4.07 -6.55
C PHE A 89 4.65 4.71 -5.76
N CYS A 90 4.52 4.32 -4.49
CA CYS A 90 3.55 4.92 -3.58
C CYS A 90 4.28 5.93 -2.70
N PRO A 91 4.15 7.25 -2.93
CA PRO A 91 4.75 8.26 -2.05
C PRO A 91 3.93 8.49 -0.78
N TRP A 92 2.63 8.19 -0.80
CA TRP A 92 1.71 8.55 0.26
C TRP A 92 0.45 7.68 0.25
N MET A 93 -0.02 7.35 1.46
CA MET A 93 -1.19 6.52 1.72
C MET A 93 -1.74 6.84 3.12
N ILE A 94 -3.06 6.95 3.24
CA ILE A 94 -3.79 7.13 4.50
C ILE A 94 -4.85 6.05 4.68
N LEU A 95 -5.15 5.72 5.93
CA LEU A 95 -6.20 4.79 6.31
C LEU A 95 -6.70 5.03 7.74
N ASP A 96 -7.82 4.41 8.08
CA ASP A 96 -8.52 4.54 9.35
C ASP A 96 -8.28 3.38 10.35
N ASP A 97 -7.40 2.42 10.03
CA ASP A 97 -7.07 1.27 10.89
C ASP A 97 -5.56 1.17 11.22
N ASP A 98 -5.25 1.02 12.51
CA ASP A 98 -3.87 1.04 13.02
C ASP A 98 -3.09 -0.25 12.72
N ARG A 99 -3.76 -1.42 12.73
CA ARG A 99 -3.12 -2.71 12.43
C ARG A 99 -2.76 -2.81 10.96
N ALA A 100 -3.67 -2.43 10.07
CA ALA A 100 -3.40 -2.35 8.64
C ALA A 100 -2.26 -1.35 8.34
N MET A 101 -2.15 -0.27 9.13
CA MET A 101 -1.05 0.68 9.03
C MET A 101 0.28 0.04 9.45
N ILE A 102 0.33 -0.54 10.66
CA ILE A 102 1.53 -1.16 11.23
C ILE A 102 2.04 -2.27 10.31
N ILE A 103 1.18 -3.24 9.96
CA ILE A 103 1.54 -4.36 9.09
C ILE A 103 2.01 -3.85 7.72
N GLY A 104 1.29 -2.90 7.12
CA GLY A 104 1.66 -2.34 5.82
C GLY A 104 3.03 -1.63 5.83
N ARG A 105 3.38 -0.96 6.93
CA ARG A 105 4.67 -0.28 7.09
C ARG A 105 5.81 -1.25 7.37
N GLU A 106 5.62 -2.15 8.33
CA GLU A 106 6.70 -2.98 8.87
C GLU A 106 6.98 -4.22 8.02
N LEU A 107 5.96 -4.77 7.35
CA LEU A 107 6.10 -5.95 6.51
C LEU A 107 6.37 -5.60 5.04
N LEU A 108 5.69 -4.57 4.51
CA LEU A 108 5.68 -4.27 3.07
C LEU A 108 6.32 -2.92 2.72
N GLY A 109 6.61 -2.07 3.70
CA GLY A 109 7.25 -0.77 3.48
C GLY A 109 6.33 0.31 2.89
N TYR A 110 4.99 0.15 2.96
CA TYR A 110 4.08 1.19 2.50
C TYR A 110 4.15 2.44 3.40
N PRO A 111 4.12 3.66 2.85
CA PRO A 111 4.23 4.91 3.62
C PRO A 111 2.90 5.31 4.27
N LYS A 112 2.24 4.36 4.94
CA LYS A 112 0.92 4.51 5.54
C LYS A 112 0.94 5.47 6.74
N LYS A 113 -0.11 6.26 6.88
CA LYS A 113 -0.43 7.14 8.02
C LYS A 113 -1.92 7.05 8.39
N MET A 114 -2.25 7.41 9.62
CA MET A 114 -3.66 7.56 10.02
C MET A 114 -4.28 8.81 9.37
N GLY A 115 -5.50 8.71 8.84
CA GLY A 115 -6.22 9.84 8.26
C GLY A 115 -7.55 9.48 7.62
#